data_AF-A0A3D5S717-F1
#
_entry.id   AF-A0A3D5S717-F1
#
_cell.length_a   1.000
_cell.length_b   1.000
_cell.length_c   1.000
_cell.angle_alpha   90.00
_cell.angle_beta   90.00
_cell.angle_gamma   90.00
#
_symmetry.space_group_name_H-M   'P 1'
#
loop_
_entity.id
_entity.type
_entity.pdbx_description
1 polymer ?
#
loop_
_entity_poly.entity_id
_entity_poly.type
_entity_poly.pdbx_seq_one_letter_code
_entity_poly.pdbx_strand_id
1 'polypeptide(L)'
;MNAIMKELILSLVVILLFGCSQQPVFDEVACNTGDSIENENLRHIFKPCREFIYSAKYWDPEYNQISNELIRVVVTGKAWDPQPESQDDIVIQYAYDTSKVDLYKQYSLNPEITHWTTITNTGVIENSRTVWMHPFRSNQYLFTEVAPFPEASLPLEIGKTWYNSLSIHEGWGLWADSEISNGYEVVAYEMVELPLGNLNAWHIQSASYASFGDSVHSFWFNEDYGFIKMVYKNYAGQILKFELVEVNVL
;
A
#
# COMPACT_ATOMS: atom_id res chain seq x y z
N MET A 1 37.10 -65.26 21.12
CA MET A 1 36.85 -64.69 19.79
C MET A 1 35.35 -64.58 19.61
N ASN A 2 34.70 -63.46 19.39
CA ASN A 2 34.95 -62.01 19.37
C ASN A 2 33.55 -61.47 18.99
N ALA A 3 33.03 -60.32 19.37
CA ALA A 3 33.36 -59.26 20.30
C ALA A 3 32.24 -58.21 20.03
N ILE A 4 31.71 -57.56 21.06
CA ILE A 4 31.28 -56.13 21.04
C ILE A 4 29.98 -55.85 20.23
N MET A 5 28.81 -55.56 20.80
CA MET A 5 28.41 -54.59 21.84
C MET A 5 29.01 -53.19 21.67
N LYS A 6 28.30 -52.32 20.92
CA LYS A 6 28.42 -50.84 20.77
C LYS A 6 27.97 -50.55 19.31
N GLU A 7 26.92 -49.81 18.98
CA GLU A 7 26.67 -48.41 19.32
C GLU A 7 25.27 -47.95 18.90
N LEU A 8 24.78 -46.95 19.65
CA LEU A 8 23.93 -45.83 19.25
C LEU A 8 22.49 -46.09 18.76
N ILE A 9 21.59 -45.92 19.73
CA ILE A 9 20.43 -45.01 19.66
C ILE A 9 20.62 -43.95 18.57
N LEU A 10 19.86 -44.05 17.47
CA LEU A 10 19.65 -42.93 16.56
C LEU A 10 18.17 -42.59 16.60
N SER A 11 17.85 -41.71 17.54
CA SER A 11 16.61 -40.94 17.59
C SER A 11 16.42 -40.22 16.26
N LEU A 12 15.56 -40.76 15.40
CA LEU A 12 15.07 -40.03 14.23
C LEU A 12 13.95 -39.08 14.71
N VAL A 13 14.33 -38.05 15.47
CA VAL A 13 13.52 -36.85 15.57
C VAL A 13 13.65 -36.18 14.21
N VAL A 14 12.63 -36.37 13.37
CA VAL A 14 12.42 -35.56 12.18
C VAL A 14 12.19 -34.13 12.69
N ILE A 15 13.29 -33.36 12.77
CA ILE A 15 13.21 -31.92 12.88
C ILE A 15 12.65 -31.47 11.54
N LEU A 16 11.33 -31.25 11.52
CA LEU A 16 10.69 -30.39 10.54
C LEU A 16 11.40 -29.04 10.63
N LEU A 17 12.39 -28.84 9.76
CA LEU A 17 12.89 -27.52 9.41
C LEU A 17 11.77 -26.80 8.66
N PHE A 18 10.72 -26.43 9.38
CA PHE A 18 9.99 -25.23 9.01
C PHE A 18 11.00 -24.11 9.19
N GLY A 19 11.59 -23.67 8.08
CA GLY A 19 12.29 -22.39 8.06
C GLY A 19 11.30 -21.37 8.60
N CYS A 20 11.54 -20.89 9.82
CA CYS A 20 10.90 -19.68 10.29
C CYS A 20 11.28 -18.61 9.27
N SER A 21 10.36 -18.32 8.34
CA SER A 21 10.33 -17.01 7.70
C SER A 21 10.32 -16.02 8.87
N GLN A 22 11.44 -15.34 9.08
CA GLN A 22 11.46 -14.21 10.00
C GLN A 22 10.42 -13.25 9.45
N GLN A 23 9.35 -13.00 10.23
CA GLN A 23 8.45 -11.91 9.91
C GLN A 23 9.29 -10.64 9.80
N PRO A 24 9.03 -9.78 8.81
CA PRO A 24 9.78 -8.55 8.67
C PRO A 24 9.65 -7.73 9.95
N VAL A 25 10.79 -7.25 10.43
CA VAL A 25 10.85 -6.40 11.63
C VAL A 25 10.58 -4.97 11.17
N PHE A 26 9.43 -4.43 11.58
CA PHE A 26 9.11 -3.02 11.42
C PHE A 26 9.67 -2.21 12.59
N ASP A 27 10.19 -1.01 12.32
CA ASP A 27 10.65 -0.13 13.40
C ASP A 27 9.47 0.40 14.22
N GLU A 28 9.71 0.71 15.48
CA GLU A 28 8.72 1.36 16.35
C GLU A 28 8.38 2.76 15.80
N VAL A 29 7.10 3.08 15.77
CA VAL A 29 6.59 4.39 15.31
C VAL A 29 5.81 5.01 16.44
N ALA A 30 6.20 6.22 16.85
CA ALA A 30 5.48 6.99 17.85
C ALA A 30 4.13 7.48 17.28
N CYS A 31 3.06 7.27 18.04
CA CYS A 31 1.72 7.78 17.76
C CYS A 31 1.15 8.46 19.01
N ASN A 32 0.21 9.40 18.83
CA ASN A 32 -0.41 10.15 19.92
C ASN A 32 -1.94 10.09 19.81
N THR A 33 -2.60 9.64 20.87
CA THR A 33 -4.08 9.64 20.97
C THR A 33 -4.65 10.92 21.59
N GLY A 34 -3.79 11.79 22.14
CA GLY A 34 -4.14 12.92 23.00
C GLY A 34 -4.23 14.29 22.33
N ASP A 35 -3.92 14.41 21.04
CA ASP A 35 -3.99 15.71 20.35
C ASP A 35 -5.40 15.92 19.74
N SER A 36 -6.15 16.84 20.35
CA SER A 36 -7.29 17.48 19.67
C SER A 36 -6.72 18.30 18.53
N ILE A 37 -6.66 17.70 17.34
CA ILE A 37 -6.29 18.43 16.14
C ILE A 37 -7.56 19.10 15.62
N GLU A 38 -7.50 20.41 15.46
CA GLU A 38 -8.53 21.19 14.75
C GLU A 38 -8.40 20.96 13.24
N ASN A 39 -8.54 19.72 12.78
CA ASN A 39 -8.71 19.43 11.35
C ASN A 39 -10.05 18.74 11.11
N GLU A 40 -10.52 18.76 9.86
CA GLU A 40 -11.85 18.25 9.50
C GLU A 40 -11.97 16.71 9.56
N ASN A 41 -10.92 15.99 9.99
CA ASN A 41 -10.88 14.55 9.93
C ASN A 41 -11.71 13.88 11.05
N LEU A 42 -12.59 12.96 10.65
CA LEU A 42 -13.52 12.22 11.50
C LEU A 42 -12.83 11.10 12.28
N ARG A 43 -11.69 10.58 11.79
CA ARG A 43 -10.87 9.54 12.44
C ARG A 43 -11.65 8.30 12.84
N HIS A 44 -12.49 7.77 11.95
CA HIS A 44 -13.14 6.46 12.13
C HIS A 44 -12.31 5.34 11.50
N ILE A 45 -11.75 5.55 10.31
CA ILE A 45 -10.84 4.62 9.64
C ILE A 45 -9.43 4.86 10.15
N PHE A 46 -8.91 6.08 9.99
CA PHE A 46 -7.55 6.45 10.37
C PHE A 46 -7.51 6.96 11.82
N LYS A 47 -7.82 6.05 12.75
CA LYS A 47 -7.69 6.34 14.19
C LYS A 47 -6.22 6.46 14.58
N PRO A 48 -5.83 7.44 15.41
CA PRO A 48 -4.48 7.50 15.96
C PRO A 48 -4.06 6.17 16.60
N CYS A 49 -2.80 5.80 16.43
CA CYS A 49 -2.22 4.53 16.89
C CYS A 49 -2.82 3.27 16.25
N ARG A 50 -3.69 3.39 15.24
CA ARG A 50 -4.08 2.26 14.41
C ARG A 50 -2.98 1.98 13.39
N GLU A 51 -2.69 0.71 13.18
CA GLU A 51 -1.80 0.25 12.12
C GLU A 51 -2.53 -0.67 11.14
N PHE A 52 -2.07 -0.65 9.89
CA PHE A 52 -2.55 -1.48 8.79
C PHE A 52 -1.35 -2.17 8.14
N ILE A 53 -1.42 -3.49 7.98
CA ILE A 53 -0.41 -4.26 7.28
C ILE A 53 -0.98 -4.71 5.93
N TYR A 54 -0.32 -4.33 4.85
CA TYR A 54 -0.66 -4.72 3.49
C TYR A 54 0.37 -5.70 2.95
N SER A 55 -0.09 -6.75 2.28
CA SER A 55 0.75 -7.48 1.33
C SER A 55 0.86 -6.69 0.04
N ALA A 56 2.05 -6.65 -0.55
CA ALA A 56 2.37 -5.90 -1.76
C ALA A 56 3.01 -6.84 -2.79
N LYS A 57 2.25 -7.22 -3.81
CA LYS A 57 2.69 -8.14 -4.86
C LYS A 57 2.77 -7.41 -6.18
N TYR A 58 3.89 -7.55 -6.87
CA TYR A 58 4.19 -6.83 -8.10
C TYR A 58 4.60 -7.80 -9.20
N TRP A 59 4.07 -7.60 -10.40
CA TRP A 59 4.30 -8.45 -11.56
C TRP A 59 4.63 -7.64 -12.81
N ASP A 60 5.44 -8.22 -13.69
CA ASP A 60 5.66 -7.70 -15.04
C ASP A 60 4.44 -7.96 -15.95
N PRO A 61 4.44 -7.45 -17.21
CA PRO A 61 3.33 -7.65 -18.14
C PRO A 61 3.08 -9.11 -18.52
N GLU A 62 4.09 -9.97 -18.38
CA GLU A 62 4.03 -11.41 -18.62
C GLU A 62 3.61 -12.21 -17.38
N TYR A 63 3.22 -11.54 -16.30
CA TYR A 63 2.82 -12.11 -15.00
C TYR A 63 3.93 -12.84 -14.24
N ASN A 64 5.21 -12.56 -14.54
CA ASN A 64 6.31 -12.98 -13.68
C ASN A 64 6.35 -12.08 -12.45
N GLN A 65 6.43 -12.69 -11.26
CA GLN A 65 6.43 -11.93 -10.00
C GLN A 65 7.78 -11.23 -9.80
N ILE A 66 7.74 -9.89 -9.75
CA ILE A 66 8.88 -9.02 -9.45
C ILE A 66 9.14 -9.02 -7.94
N SER A 67 8.12 -8.76 -7.13
CA SER A 67 8.24 -8.68 -5.66
C SER A 67 6.99 -9.20 -4.94
N ASN A 68 7.14 -9.64 -3.70
CA ASN A 68 6.06 -9.99 -2.78
C ASN A 68 6.51 -9.62 -1.37
N GLU A 69 6.05 -8.48 -0.88
CA GLU A 69 6.59 -7.79 0.29
C GLU A 69 5.46 -7.37 1.23
N LEU A 70 5.81 -6.82 2.40
CA LEU A 70 4.85 -6.21 3.31
C LEU A 70 5.05 -4.70 3.40
N ILE A 71 3.95 -3.98 3.56
CA ILE A 71 3.92 -2.55 3.85
C ILE A 71 3.14 -2.35 5.14
N ARG A 72 3.71 -1.61 6.09
CA ARG A 72 3.04 -1.21 7.31
C ARG A 72 2.69 0.28 7.24
N VAL A 73 1.46 0.61 7.59
CA VAL A 73 0.98 1.99 7.71
C VAL A 73 0.61 2.24 9.16
N VAL A 74 1.12 3.29 9.77
CA VAL A 74 0.80 3.70 11.14
C VAL A 74 0.21 5.10 11.11
N VAL A 75 -0.98 5.25 11.71
CA VAL A 75 -1.60 6.57 11.91
C VAL A 75 -1.00 7.23 13.13
N THR A 76 -0.31 8.35 12.95
CA THR A 76 0.46 8.96 14.05
C THR A 76 -0.40 9.80 14.98
N GLY A 77 -1.58 10.22 14.53
CA GLY A 77 -2.43 11.16 15.26
C GLY A 77 -1.90 12.58 15.28
N LYS A 78 -0.94 12.91 14.40
CA LYS A 78 -0.47 14.27 14.13
C LYS A 78 -1.12 14.79 12.84
N ALA A 79 -1.15 16.11 12.68
CA ALA A 79 -1.47 16.72 11.40
C ALA A 79 -0.26 16.53 10.46
N TRP A 80 -0.50 16.36 9.17
CA TRP A 80 0.58 16.24 8.19
C TRP A 80 1.17 17.63 7.88
N ASP A 81 2.46 17.84 8.21
CA ASP A 81 3.12 19.16 8.16
C ASP A 81 2.90 19.97 6.86
N PRO A 82 2.86 19.36 5.66
CA PRO A 82 2.60 20.09 4.42
C PRO A 82 1.17 20.63 4.26
N GLN A 83 0.16 19.96 4.84
CA GLN A 83 -1.27 20.33 4.75
C GLN A 83 -2.01 20.02 6.06
N PRO A 84 -1.61 20.65 7.19
CA PRO A 84 -2.02 20.25 8.52
C PRO A 84 -3.52 20.48 8.80
N GLU A 85 -4.14 21.41 8.08
CA GLU A 85 -5.58 21.73 8.22
C GLU A 85 -6.52 20.66 7.65
N SER A 86 -6.02 19.78 6.78
CA SER A 86 -6.86 18.82 6.05
C SER A 86 -6.38 17.38 6.12
N GLN A 87 -5.11 17.13 6.44
CA GLN A 87 -4.53 15.80 6.43
C GLN A 87 -4.00 15.36 7.79
N ASP A 88 -4.25 14.10 8.14
CA ASP A 88 -3.57 13.40 9.24
C ASP A 88 -2.28 12.74 8.71
N ASP A 89 -1.23 12.76 9.50
CA ASP A 89 0.06 12.15 9.18
C ASP A 89 0.00 10.62 9.38
N ILE A 90 0.52 9.92 8.38
CA ILE A 90 0.77 8.49 8.42
C ILE A 90 2.24 8.20 8.13
N VAL A 91 2.77 7.21 8.83
CA VAL A 91 4.09 6.64 8.57
C VAL A 91 3.91 5.34 7.81
N ILE A 92 4.59 5.22 6.67
CA ILE A 92 4.63 4.02 5.85
C ILE A 92 6.01 3.39 5.98
N GLN A 93 6.07 2.11 6.33
CA GLN A 93 7.28 1.31 6.35
C GLN A 93 7.23 0.22 5.28
N TYR A 94 8.33 0.07 4.54
CA TYR A 94 8.47 -0.88 3.45
C TYR A 94 9.40 -2.01 3.87
N ALA A 95 8.84 -3.21 4.04
CA ALA A 95 9.62 -4.41 4.30
C ALA A 95 9.94 -5.09 2.96
N TYR A 96 10.98 -4.63 2.28
CA TYR A 96 11.43 -5.17 0.99
C TYR A 96 12.79 -5.87 1.07
N ASP A 97 13.01 -6.82 0.18
CA ASP A 97 14.29 -7.52 0.05
C ASP A 97 15.37 -6.60 -0.57
N THR A 98 16.23 -6.04 0.27
CA THR A 98 17.29 -5.12 -0.15
C THR A 98 18.31 -5.76 -1.09
N SER A 99 18.43 -7.09 -1.09
CA SER A 99 19.31 -7.81 -2.03
C SER A 99 18.78 -7.83 -3.46
N LYS A 100 17.48 -7.53 -3.64
CA LYS A 100 16.80 -7.51 -4.95
C LYS A 100 16.64 -6.11 -5.53
N VAL A 101 17.20 -5.07 -4.90
CA VAL A 101 17.09 -3.68 -5.40
C VAL A 101 17.52 -3.56 -6.86
N ASP A 102 18.60 -4.22 -7.28
CA ASP A 102 19.06 -4.15 -8.67
C ASP A 102 18.16 -4.92 -9.64
N LEU A 103 17.43 -5.93 -9.17
CA LEU A 103 16.35 -6.55 -9.94
C LEU A 103 15.19 -5.57 -10.08
N TYR A 104 14.75 -4.96 -8.99
CA TYR A 104 13.61 -4.03 -8.99
C TYR A 104 13.83 -2.83 -9.90
N LYS A 105 15.05 -2.27 -9.93
CA LYS A 105 15.41 -1.16 -10.81
C LYS A 105 15.24 -1.48 -12.30
N GLN A 106 15.36 -2.75 -12.71
CA GLN A 106 15.16 -3.15 -14.12
C GLN A 106 13.72 -2.97 -14.58
N TYR A 107 12.77 -2.93 -13.63
CA TYR A 107 11.34 -2.74 -13.89
C TYR A 107 10.88 -1.29 -13.63
N SER A 108 11.78 -0.36 -13.31
CA SER A 108 11.39 1.02 -13.04
C SER A 108 10.91 1.70 -14.32
N LEU A 109 9.72 2.32 -14.24
CA LEU A 109 9.19 3.17 -15.31
C LEU A 109 9.75 4.59 -15.28
N ASN A 110 10.50 4.93 -14.23
CA ASN A 110 11.15 6.22 -14.03
C ASN A 110 12.55 5.99 -13.45
N PRO A 111 13.53 5.57 -14.27
CA PRO A 111 14.86 5.17 -13.80
C PRO A 111 15.69 6.35 -13.26
N GLU A 112 15.26 7.59 -13.46
CA GLU A 112 15.90 8.79 -12.90
C GLU A 112 15.71 8.91 -11.38
N ILE A 113 14.64 8.31 -10.85
CA ILE A 113 14.38 8.27 -9.41
C ILE A 113 15.03 7.01 -8.83
N THR A 114 16.17 7.21 -8.17
CA THR A 114 16.99 6.10 -7.65
C THR A 114 16.97 5.96 -6.13
N HIS A 115 16.18 6.76 -5.42
CA HIS A 115 16.12 6.73 -3.97
C HIS A 115 15.33 5.51 -3.47
N TRP A 116 15.89 4.79 -2.51
CA TRP A 116 15.27 3.67 -1.82
C TRP A 116 15.15 3.98 -0.34
N THR A 117 14.02 3.64 0.25
CA THR A 117 13.74 3.91 1.65
C THR A 117 12.96 2.78 2.31
N THR A 118 13.19 2.57 3.59
CA THR A 118 12.39 1.67 4.43
C THR A 118 11.24 2.40 5.11
N ILE A 119 11.21 3.74 5.08
CA ILE A 119 10.23 4.55 5.79
C ILE A 119 9.92 5.85 5.05
N THR A 120 8.65 6.26 5.03
CA THR A 120 8.20 7.57 4.55
C THR A 120 7.06 8.09 5.39
N ASN A 121 6.92 9.41 5.46
CA ASN A 121 5.76 10.07 6.02
C ASN A 121 4.92 10.69 4.90
N THR A 122 3.60 10.56 5.00
CA THR A 122 2.66 11.15 4.04
C THR A 122 1.31 11.36 4.74
N GLY A 123 0.28 11.79 4.00
CA GLY A 123 -0.99 12.15 4.61
C GLY A 123 -2.17 11.29 4.17
N VAL A 124 -3.22 11.36 4.97
CA VAL A 124 -4.55 10.81 4.69
C VAL A 124 -5.61 11.87 4.97
N ILE A 125 -6.75 11.76 4.29
CA ILE A 125 -7.94 12.58 4.52
C ILE A 125 -9.08 11.62 4.86
N GLU A 126 -9.87 11.96 5.88
CA GLU A 126 -11.08 11.23 6.22
C GLU A 126 -12.11 12.21 6.79
N ASN A 127 -12.95 12.78 5.94
CA ASN A 127 -14.02 13.67 6.36
C ASN A 127 -15.38 13.21 5.79
N SER A 128 -16.43 14.00 6.02
CA SER A 128 -17.80 13.65 5.59
C SER A 128 -17.99 13.58 4.07
N ARG A 129 -17.04 14.08 3.29
CA ARG A 129 -17.10 14.16 1.81
C ARG A 129 -16.10 13.25 1.12
N THR A 130 -14.96 12.97 1.75
CA THR A 130 -13.86 12.25 1.11
C THR A 130 -13.10 11.40 2.11
N VAL A 131 -12.79 10.16 1.71
CA VAL A 131 -11.69 9.38 2.28
C VAL A 131 -10.63 9.24 1.21
N TRP A 132 -9.39 9.60 1.53
CA TRP A 132 -8.28 9.60 0.59
C TRP A 132 -7.00 9.20 1.31
N MET A 133 -6.13 8.48 0.60
CA MET A 133 -4.82 8.11 1.10
C MET A 133 -3.78 8.37 0.03
N HIS A 134 -2.69 9.05 0.40
CA HIS A 134 -1.57 9.18 -0.51
C HIS A 134 -1.02 7.79 -0.86
N PRO A 135 -0.81 7.44 -2.14
CA PRO A 135 -0.36 6.10 -2.51
C PRO A 135 1.00 5.70 -1.94
N PHE A 136 1.20 4.37 -1.87
CA PHE A 136 2.48 3.72 -1.58
C PHE A 136 3.44 3.91 -2.75
N ARG A 137 4.14 5.04 -2.80
CA ARG A 137 4.89 5.52 -3.96
C ARG A 137 6.41 5.49 -3.83
N SER A 138 6.95 4.73 -2.89
CA SER A 138 8.41 4.58 -2.76
C SER A 138 8.91 3.32 -3.45
N ASN A 139 10.22 3.25 -3.68
CA ASN A 139 10.90 2.05 -4.15
C ASN A 139 10.33 1.56 -5.51
N GLN A 140 10.05 0.27 -5.66
CA GLN A 140 9.48 -0.30 -6.88
C GLN A 140 8.02 0.13 -7.18
N TYR A 141 7.38 0.87 -6.28
CA TYR A 141 5.99 1.29 -6.38
C TYR A 141 5.82 2.75 -6.85
N LEU A 142 6.89 3.39 -7.31
CA LEU A 142 6.94 4.81 -7.74
C LEU A 142 5.81 5.22 -8.69
N PHE A 143 5.42 4.34 -9.62
CA PHE A 143 4.40 4.66 -10.62
C PHE A 143 3.02 4.96 -10.02
N THR A 144 2.78 4.57 -8.76
CA THR A 144 1.51 4.88 -8.09
C THR A 144 1.34 6.38 -7.87
N GLU A 145 2.40 7.19 -7.95
CA GLU A 145 2.32 8.66 -7.95
C GLU A 145 1.64 9.22 -9.21
N VAL A 146 1.71 8.50 -10.34
CA VAL A 146 1.11 8.92 -11.61
C VAL A 146 -0.12 8.08 -11.99
N ALA A 147 -0.59 7.26 -11.05
CA ALA A 147 -1.86 6.55 -11.14
C ALA A 147 -2.93 7.26 -10.29
N PRO A 148 -4.23 6.97 -10.49
CA PRO A 148 -5.26 7.56 -9.64
C PRO A 148 -5.05 7.16 -8.18
N PHE A 149 -5.04 8.14 -7.29
CA PHE A 149 -4.86 7.88 -5.86
C PHE A 149 -6.09 7.16 -5.27
N PRO A 150 -5.91 6.34 -4.21
CA PRO A 150 -7.03 5.81 -3.43
C PRO A 150 -7.91 6.95 -2.91
N GLU A 151 -9.13 7.07 -3.45
CA GLU A 151 -10.08 8.11 -3.10
C GLU A 151 -11.50 7.55 -3.10
N ALA A 152 -12.31 7.85 -2.09
CA ALA A 152 -13.72 7.56 -2.04
C ALA A 152 -14.49 8.86 -1.81
N SER A 153 -15.22 9.33 -2.83
CA SER A 153 -16.11 10.48 -2.71
C SER A 153 -17.41 10.04 -2.03
N LEU A 154 -17.65 10.50 -0.80
CA LEU A 154 -18.81 10.15 0.01
C LEU A 154 -20.02 11.06 -0.26
N PRO A 155 -21.26 10.59 -0.02
CA PRO A 155 -21.64 9.20 0.20
C PRO A 155 -21.44 8.37 -1.08
N LEU A 156 -21.17 7.07 -0.95
CA LEU A 156 -20.99 6.15 -2.08
C LEU A 156 -22.32 5.57 -2.53
N GLU A 157 -22.49 5.49 -3.84
CA GLU A 157 -23.62 4.82 -4.51
C GLU A 157 -23.14 4.28 -5.85
N ILE A 158 -23.68 3.14 -6.30
CA ILE A 158 -23.31 2.53 -7.58
C ILE A 158 -23.63 3.50 -8.73
N GLY A 159 -22.67 3.72 -9.62
CA GLY A 159 -22.74 4.66 -10.74
C GLY A 159 -22.28 6.08 -10.39
N LYS A 160 -21.92 6.36 -9.13
CA LYS A 160 -21.32 7.66 -8.77
C LYS A 160 -19.94 7.80 -9.43
N THR A 161 -19.73 8.94 -10.09
CA THR A 161 -18.46 9.29 -10.72
C THR A 161 -17.90 10.60 -10.19
N TRP A 162 -16.58 10.72 -10.14
CA TRP A 162 -15.90 11.99 -9.88
C TRP A 162 -14.58 12.06 -10.65
N TYR A 163 -14.01 13.26 -10.71
CA TYR A 163 -12.80 13.56 -11.45
C TYR A 163 -11.90 14.46 -10.62
N ASN A 164 -10.60 14.28 -10.75
CA ASN A 164 -9.60 15.20 -10.22
C ASN A 164 -8.44 15.33 -11.23
N SER A 165 -7.52 16.24 -10.94
CA SER A 165 -6.27 16.40 -11.70
C SER A 165 -5.09 16.44 -10.75
N LEU A 166 -3.95 15.94 -11.21
CA LEU A 166 -2.69 15.96 -10.49
C LEU A 166 -1.62 16.61 -11.37
N SER A 167 -1.02 17.68 -10.86
CA SER A 167 0.16 18.30 -11.44
C SER A 167 1.41 17.68 -10.82
N ILE A 168 2.25 17.05 -11.64
CA ILE A 168 3.53 16.51 -11.22
C ILE A 168 4.59 17.58 -11.41
N HIS A 169 5.17 18.06 -10.31
CA HIS A 169 6.17 19.12 -10.33
C HIS A 169 7.60 18.60 -10.54
N GLU A 170 8.57 19.51 -10.61
CA GLU A 170 9.99 19.20 -10.68
C GLU A 170 10.42 18.20 -9.58
N GLY A 171 11.40 17.35 -9.90
CA GLY A 171 11.93 16.31 -9.00
C GLY A 171 11.39 14.91 -9.25
N TRP A 172 10.39 14.76 -10.13
CA TRP A 172 9.80 13.47 -10.51
C TRP A 172 10.35 12.88 -11.81
N GLY A 173 11.60 13.20 -12.15
CA GLY A 173 12.30 12.63 -13.32
C GLY A 173 11.50 12.76 -14.61
N LEU A 174 11.26 11.63 -15.28
CA LEU A 174 10.52 11.56 -16.54
C LEU A 174 9.06 12.04 -16.47
N TRP A 175 8.48 12.16 -15.27
CA TRP A 175 7.10 12.62 -15.07
C TRP A 175 7.01 14.10 -14.69
N ALA A 176 8.14 14.79 -14.50
CA ALA A 176 8.13 16.21 -14.16
C ALA A 176 7.37 17.05 -15.19
N ASP A 177 6.71 18.10 -14.72
CA ASP A 177 5.91 19.05 -15.50
C ASP A 177 4.78 18.40 -16.31
N SER A 178 4.21 17.31 -15.78
CA SER A 178 3.06 16.62 -16.38
C SER A 178 1.75 16.92 -15.65
N GLU A 179 0.67 16.94 -16.42
CA GLU A 179 -0.69 17.04 -15.93
C GLU A 179 -1.38 15.70 -16.14
N ILE A 180 -1.99 15.17 -15.09
CA ILE A 180 -2.66 13.88 -15.09
C ILE A 180 -4.12 14.12 -14.75
N SER A 181 -5.01 13.65 -15.63
CA SER A 181 -6.45 13.68 -15.35
C SER A 181 -6.90 12.32 -14.84
N ASN A 182 -7.65 12.28 -13.75
CA ASN A 182 -8.17 11.03 -13.19
C ASN A 182 -9.70 11.02 -13.22
N GLY A 183 -10.26 9.87 -13.58
CA GLY A 183 -11.70 9.59 -13.47
C GLY A 183 -11.94 8.38 -12.58
N TYR A 184 -13.04 8.41 -11.84
CA TYR A 184 -13.43 7.39 -10.88
C TYR A 184 -14.90 7.02 -11.05
N GLU A 185 -15.25 5.77 -10.74
CA GLU A 185 -16.62 5.25 -10.74
C GLU A 185 -16.82 4.18 -9.66
N VAL A 186 -17.89 4.29 -8.88
CA VAL A 186 -18.36 3.18 -8.01
C VAL A 186 -19.09 2.16 -8.87
N VAL A 187 -18.54 0.96 -9.01
CA VAL A 187 -19.08 -0.07 -9.91
C VAL A 187 -19.85 -1.18 -9.19
N ALA A 188 -19.56 -1.42 -7.91
CA ALA A 188 -20.25 -2.45 -7.14
C ALA A 188 -20.15 -2.24 -5.62
N TYR A 189 -20.97 -2.98 -4.87
CA TYR A 189 -20.79 -3.25 -3.45
C TYR A 189 -20.82 -4.75 -3.26
N GLU A 190 -19.69 -5.34 -2.84
CA GLU A 190 -19.50 -6.79 -2.87
C GLU A 190 -18.63 -7.30 -1.72
N MET A 191 -18.71 -8.61 -1.48
CA MET A 191 -17.86 -9.28 -0.51
C MET A 191 -16.50 -9.60 -1.13
N VAL A 192 -15.44 -9.16 -0.46
CA VAL A 192 -14.04 -9.36 -0.87
C VAL A 192 -13.39 -10.34 0.09
N GLU A 193 -12.82 -11.41 -0.45
CA GLU A 193 -11.97 -12.34 0.30
C GLU A 193 -10.57 -11.75 0.47
N LEU A 194 -10.09 -11.71 1.70
CA LEU A 194 -8.77 -11.20 2.07
C LEU A 194 -8.09 -12.13 3.10
N PRO A 195 -6.77 -12.00 3.31
CA PRO A 195 -6.07 -12.75 4.34
C PRO A 195 -6.64 -12.55 5.77
N LEU A 196 -7.17 -11.35 6.09
CA LEU A 196 -7.83 -11.09 7.37
C LEU A 196 -9.28 -11.62 7.48
N GLY A 197 -9.83 -12.17 6.39
CA GLY A 197 -11.21 -12.63 6.29
C GLY A 197 -12.02 -11.89 5.22
N ASN A 198 -13.32 -12.20 5.17
CA ASN A 198 -14.22 -11.65 4.17
C ASN A 198 -14.83 -10.33 4.66
N LEU A 199 -14.78 -9.29 3.82
CA LEU A 199 -15.33 -7.97 4.13
C LEU A 199 -16.20 -7.47 2.98
N ASN A 200 -17.34 -6.85 3.30
CA ASN A 200 -18.10 -6.12 2.29
C ASN A 200 -17.40 -4.78 2.00
N ALA A 201 -17.29 -4.42 0.74
CA ALA A 201 -16.61 -3.22 0.30
C ALA A 201 -17.21 -2.66 -0.99
N TRP A 202 -17.09 -1.34 -1.13
CA TRP A 202 -17.38 -0.60 -2.35
C TRP A 202 -16.24 -0.81 -3.34
N HIS A 203 -16.54 -1.37 -4.51
CA HIS A 203 -15.60 -1.49 -5.61
C HIS A 203 -15.63 -0.20 -6.42
N ILE A 204 -14.49 0.48 -6.47
CA ILE A 204 -14.26 1.70 -7.25
C ILE A 204 -13.23 1.40 -8.33
N GLN A 205 -13.56 1.75 -9.58
CA GLN A 205 -12.64 1.73 -10.69
C GLN A 205 -12.19 3.14 -11.01
N SER A 206 -10.95 3.28 -11.44
CA SER A 206 -10.38 4.56 -11.83
C SER A 206 -9.34 4.41 -12.93
N ALA A 207 -9.16 5.49 -13.69
CA ALA A 207 -8.16 5.59 -14.75
C ALA A 207 -7.48 6.96 -14.71
N SER A 208 -6.16 6.97 -14.92
CA SER A 208 -5.38 8.17 -15.14
C SER A 208 -5.03 8.31 -16.62
N TYR A 209 -5.06 9.54 -17.10
CA TYR A 209 -4.70 9.91 -18.46
C TYR A 209 -3.54 10.91 -18.42
N ALA A 210 -2.42 10.52 -19.02
CA ALA A 210 -1.19 11.30 -19.04
C ALA A 210 -0.50 11.21 -20.41
N SER A 211 0.37 12.16 -20.72
CA SER A 211 1.07 12.22 -22.02
C SER A 211 2.00 11.02 -22.28
N PHE A 212 2.47 10.36 -21.21
CA PHE A 212 3.33 9.17 -21.27
C PHE A 212 2.55 7.85 -21.23
N GLY A 213 1.23 7.91 -21.13
CA GLY A 213 0.34 6.74 -21.17
C GLY A 213 -0.61 6.66 -19.98
N ASP A 214 -1.61 5.80 -20.14
CA ASP A 214 -2.73 5.69 -19.21
C ASP A 214 -2.51 4.55 -18.21
N SER A 215 -2.96 4.75 -16.97
CA SER A 215 -2.95 3.69 -15.95
C SER A 215 -4.36 3.47 -15.42
N VAL A 216 -4.63 2.27 -14.93
CA VAL A 216 -5.91 1.95 -14.25
C VAL A 216 -5.64 1.50 -12.82
N HIS A 217 -6.55 1.88 -11.93
CA HIS A 217 -6.51 1.50 -10.54
C HIS A 217 -7.92 1.09 -10.09
N SER A 218 -8.03 -0.16 -9.65
CA SER A 218 -9.25 -0.75 -9.11
C SER A 218 -9.04 -0.98 -7.62
N PHE A 219 -9.91 -0.46 -6.77
CA PHE A 219 -9.78 -0.62 -5.32
C PHE A 219 -11.12 -0.89 -4.64
N TRP A 220 -11.02 -1.52 -3.48
CA TRP A 220 -12.15 -1.88 -2.64
C TRP A 220 -12.05 -1.13 -1.33
N PHE A 221 -13.08 -0.33 -1.06
CA PHE A 221 -13.19 0.53 0.10
C PHE A 221 -14.21 -0.03 1.10
N ASN A 222 -13.76 -0.30 2.31
CA ASN A 222 -14.59 -0.69 3.44
C ASN A 222 -14.72 0.49 4.41
N GLU A 223 -15.91 0.67 4.97
CA GLU A 223 -16.24 1.82 5.81
C GLU A 223 -15.51 1.84 7.17
N ASP A 224 -15.03 0.70 7.65
CA ASP A 224 -14.33 0.57 8.94
C ASP A 224 -12.79 0.48 8.78
N TYR A 225 -12.33 -0.03 7.64
CA TYR A 225 -10.92 -0.35 7.39
C TYR A 225 -10.29 0.44 6.22
N GLY A 226 -11.07 1.25 5.51
CA GLY A 226 -10.58 2.02 4.36
C GLY A 226 -10.27 1.15 3.14
N PHE A 227 -9.12 1.39 2.50
CA PHE A 227 -8.75 0.75 1.23
C PHE A 227 -8.21 -0.67 1.45
N ILE A 228 -9.09 -1.67 1.57
CA ILE A 228 -8.71 -3.05 1.94
C ILE A 228 -8.04 -3.84 0.81
N LYS A 229 -8.21 -3.42 -0.45
CA LYS A 229 -7.58 -4.01 -1.63
C LYS A 229 -7.40 -2.97 -2.71
N MET A 230 -6.25 -2.98 -3.37
CA MET A 230 -5.91 -2.07 -4.47
C MET A 230 -5.19 -2.87 -5.55
N VAL A 231 -5.60 -2.72 -6.81
CA VAL A 231 -5.02 -3.37 -7.98
C VAL A 231 -4.75 -2.31 -9.02
N TYR A 232 -3.47 -2.03 -9.24
CA TYR A 232 -3.01 -1.12 -10.28
C TYR A 232 -2.54 -1.91 -11.49
N LYS A 233 -2.77 -1.34 -12.67
CA LYS A 233 -2.06 -1.67 -13.89
C LYS A 233 -1.55 -0.39 -14.51
N ASN A 234 -0.24 -0.26 -14.65
CA ASN A 234 0.38 0.94 -15.18
C ASN A 234 0.44 0.96 -16.71
N TYR A 235 0.90 2.09 -17.26
CA TYR A 235 1.00 2.32 -18.70
C TYR A 235 2.00 1.41 -19.44
N ALA A 236 2.86 0.69 -18.72
CA ALA A 236 3.73 -0.34 -19.28
C ALA A 236 3.15 -1.76 -19.16
N GLY A 237 1.97 -1.91 -18.55
CA GLY A 237 1.28 -3.18 -18.37
C GLY A 237 1.68 -3.98 -17.12
N GLN A 238 2.56 -3.45 -16.26
CA GLN A 238 2.92 -4.10 -15.00
C GLN A 238 1.75 -3.99 -14.01
N ILE A 239 1.62 -4.97 -13.13
CA ILE A 239 0.49 -5.12 -12.21
C ILE A 239 0.99 -5.06 -10.79
N LEU A 240 0.37 -4.21 -9.95
CA LEU A 240 0.67 -4.10 -8.52
C LEU A 240 -0.61 -4.34 -7.72
N LYS A 241 -0.56 -5.26 -6.77
CA LYS A 241 -1.67 -5.56 -5.87
C LYS A 241 -1.27 -5.33 -4.43
N PHE A 242 -2.11 -4.58 -3.73
CA PHE A 242 -2.12 -4.49 -2.28
C PHE A 242 -3.36 -5.18 -1.71
N GLU A 243 -3.19 -5.99 -0.68
CA GLU A 243 -4.28 -6.63 0.07
C GLU A 243 -4.01 -6.45 1.56
N LEU A 244 -5.01 -5.93 2.30
CA LEU A 244 -4.94 -5.79 3.74
C LEU A 244 -4.84 -7.18 4.39
N VAL A 245 -3.86 -7.34 5.28
CA VAL A 245 -3.54 -8.58 5.96
C VAL A 245 -3.89 -8.51 7.44
N GLU A 246 -3.67 -7.35 8.06
CA GLU A 246 -3.82 -7.19 9.50
C GLU A 246 -4.13 -5.73 9.84
N VAL A 247 -4.88 -5.52 10.93
CA VAL A 247 -5.15 -4.20 11.52
C VAL A 247 -5.00 -4.33 13.03
N ASN A 248 -4.10 -3.55 13.62
CA ASN A 248 -3.87 -3.54 15.05
C ASN A 248 -4.01 -2.13 15.64
N VAL A 249 -3.96 -2.07 16.97
CA VAL A 249 -3.86 -0.82 17.73
C VAL A 249 -2.60 -0.92 18.57
N LEU A 250 -1.76 0.12 18.49
CA LEU A 250 -0.52 0.28 19.25
C LEU A 250 -0.78 0.74 20.69
#